data_AF-A0A485LQ94-F1
#
_entry.id   AF-A0A485LQ94-F1
#
_cell.length_a   1.000
_cell.length_b   1.000
_cell.length_c   1.000
_cell.angle_alpha   90.00
_cell.angle_beta   90.00
_cell.angle_gamma   90.00
#
_symmetry.space_group_name_H-M   'P 1'
#
loop_
_entity.id
_entity.type
_entity.pdbx_description
1 polymer ?
#
loop_
_entity_poly.entity_id
_entity_poly.type
_entity_poly.pdbx_seq_one_letter_code
_entity_poly.pdbx_strand_id
1 'polypeptide(L)'
;MTRDTLAKAFADLTDAFLTHDWGTDGSTHKKVSTINKLLKARGITTWFDEEKMEGNVKKQMIHGIDNARVIVVFVTQRYIDKVGGSNAEDNCQLEFNYAARRKTASKMIPVLIDPSPSLKNPATWTGEVGFVLTA
;
A
#
# COMPACT_ATOMS: atom_id res chain seq x y z
N MET A 1 12.85 -11.80 -26.49
CA MET A 1 12.51 -10.56 -25.75
C MET A 1 13.15 -9.40 -26.50
N THR A 2 12.39 -8.38 -26.91
CA THR A 2 12.94 -7.24 -27.68
C THR A 2 13.41 -6.13 -26.73
N ARG A 3 14.25 -5.20 -27.23
CA ARG A 3 14.69 -4.01 -26.49
C ARG A 3 13.50 -3.22 -25.95
N ASP A 4 12.45 -3.08 -26.74
CA ASP A 4 11.25 -2.33 -26.35
C ASP A 4 10.45 -3.06 -25.26
N THR A 5 10.40 -4.40 -25.30
CA THR A 5 9.79 -5.19 -24.21
C THR A 5 10.57 -5.03 -22.90
N LEU A 6 11.91 -5.01 -22.97
CA LEU A 6 12.78 -4.77 -21.82
C LEU A 6 12.59 -3.36 -21.26
N ALA A 7 12.62 -2.33 -22.11
CA ALA A 7 12.45 -0.94 -21.71
C ALA A 7 11.09 -0.71 -21.03
N LYS A 8 10.03 -1.29 -21.59
CA LYS A 8 8.69 -1.23 -20.99
C LYS A 8 8.66 -1.93 -19.63
N ALA A 9 9.21 -3.14 -19.53
CA ALA A 9 9.26 -3.86 -18.26
C ALA A 9 10.01 -3.06 -17.17
N PHE A 10 11.12 -2.40 -17.52
CA PHE A 10 11.83 -1.54 -16.58
C PHE A 10 11.06 -0.27 -16.20
N ALA A 11 10.27 0.29 -17.12
CA ALA A 11 9.45 1.47 -16.86
C ALA A 11 8.25 1.18 -15.95
N ASP A 12 7.72 -0.04 -15.99
CA ASP A 12 6.57 -0.47 -15.18
C ASP A 12 6.98 -0.87 -13.74
N LEU A 13 8.26 -1.16 -13.50
CA LEU A 13 8.78 -1.51 -12.17
C LEU A 13 8.82 -0.31 -11.24
N THR A 14 8.39 -0.52 -10.01
CA THR A 14 8.49 0.47 -8.93
C THR A 14 9.19 -0.13 -7.72
N ASP A 15 9.88 0.69 -6.94
CA ASP A 15 10.49 0.25 -5.71
C ASP A 15 9.43 -0.05 -4.65
N ALA A 16 8.42 0.80 -4.51
CA ALA A 16 7.39 0.67 -3.48
C ALA A 16 5.96 0.92 -3.99
N PHE A 17 5.03 0.04 -3.61
CA PHE A 17 3.60 0.33 -3.64
C PHE A 17 3.18 0.95 -2.31
N LEU A 18 2.51 2.10 -2.35
CA LEU A 18 2.05 2.79 -1.16
C LEU A 18 0.56 2.51 -0.94
N THR A 19 0.22 1.67 0.05
CA THR A 19 -1.18 1.38 0.42
C THR A 19 -1.54 2.13 1.69
N HIS A 20 -2.69 2.78 1.66
CA HIS A 20 -3.23 3.57 2.76
C HIS A 20 -4.75 3.67 2.63
N ASP A 21 -5.39 3.93 3.75
CA ASP A 21 -6.74 4.45 3.74
C ASP A 21 -6.69 5.94 3.37
N TRP A 22 -7.70 6.45 2.66
CA TRP A 22 -7.77 7.89 2.31
C TRP A 22 -7.88 8.81 3.53
N GLY A 23 -8.39 8.30 4.65
CA GLY A 23 -8.72 9.08 5.85
C GLY A 23 -10.04 9.84 5.72
N THR A 24 -10.45 10.47 6.82
CA THR A 24 -11.54 11.45 6.81
C THR A 24 -11.06 12.69 6.05
N ASP A 25 -11.85 13.15 5.07
CA ASP A 25 -11.56 14.31 4.21
C ASP A 25 -10.20 14.26 3.47
N GLY A 26 -9.70 13.05 3.19
CA GLY A 26 -8.42 12.84 2.50
C GLY A 26 -7.18 13.14 3.35
N SER A 27 -7.32 13.26 4.67
CA SER A 27 -6.23 13.63 5.58
C SER A 27 -5.06 12.64 5.56
N THR A 28 -5.35 11.33 5.58
CA THR A 28 -4.32 10.29 5.48
C THR A 28 -3.65 10.31 4.12
N HIS A 29 -4.44 10.41 3.05
CA HIS A 29 -3.94 10.53 1.68
C HIS A 29 -2.95 11.70 1.52
N LYS A 30 -3.24 12.88 2.08
CA LYS A 30 -2.33 14.05 2.05
C LYS A 30 -0.99 13.77 2.75
N LYS A 31 -1.00 13.07 3.89
CA LYS A 31 0.24 12.66 4.58
C LYS A 31 1.05 11.71 3.71
N VAL A 32 0.41 10.71 3.11
CA VAL A 32 1.10 9.74 2.25
C VAL A 32 1.59 10.40 0.96
N SER A 33 0.84 11.33 0.35
CA SER A 33 1.28 12.12 -0.80
C SER A 33 2.55 12.93 -0.48
N THR A 34 2.68 13.45 0.74
CA THR A 34 3.90 14.12 1.20
C THR A 34 5.08 13.15 1.30
N ILE A 35 4.86 11.97 1.89
CA ILE A 35 5.89 10.92 2.00
C ILE A 35 6.30 10.43 0.60
N ASN A 36 5.35 10.23 -0.31
CA ASN A 36 5.56 9.87 -1.71
C ASN A 36 6.51 10.85 -2.41
N LYS A 37 6.25 12.16 -2.29
CA LYS A 37 7.13 13.21 -2.83
C LYS A 37 8.56 13.11 -2.25
N LEU A 38 8.68 12.86 -0.96
CA LEU A 38 9.99 12.73 -0.28
C LEU A 38 10.76 11.47 -0.69
N LEU A 39 10.06 10.37 -0.98
CA LEU A 39 10.65 9.14 -1.52
C LEU A 39 11.14 9.37 -2.95
N LYS A 40 10.30 9.95 -3.81
CA LYS A 40 10.66 10.28 -5.20
C LYS A 40 11.84 11.25 -5.28
N ALA A 41 11.90 12.25 -4.41
CA ALA A 41 13.03 13.17 -4.32
C ALA A 41 14.36 12.49 -3.95
N ARG A 42 14.32 11.27 -3.40
CA ARG A 42 15.48 10.42 -3.08
C ARG A 42 15.75 9.35 -4.14
N GLY A 43 15.08 9.42 -5.30
CA GLY A 43 15.23 8.46 -6.38
C GLY A 43 14.50 7.13 -6.17
N ILE A 44 13.60 7.05 -5.18
CA ILE A 44 12.77 5.86 -4.95
C ILE A 44 11.53 5.97 -5.83
N THR A 45 11.36 5.01 -6.73
CA THR A 45 10.18 4.94 -7.61
C THR A 45 9.00 4.36 -6.85
N THR A 46 7.84 5.00 -6.96
CA THR A 46 6.65 4.62 -6.18
C THR A 46 5.44 4.46 -7.08
N TRP A 47 4.59 3.50 -6.72
CA TRP A 47 3.22 3.42 -7.20
C TRP A 47 2.30 4.05 -6.15
N PHE A 48 1.54 5.08 -6.55
CA PHE A 48 0.68 5.88 -5.68
C PHE A 48 -0.66 6.17 -6.37
N ASP A 49 -1.74 6.05 -5.61
CA ASP A 49 -3.13 6.06 -6.07
C ASP A 49 -3.53 7.36 -6.80
N GLU A 50 -3.12 8.52 -6.32
CA GLU A 50 -3.46 9.84 -6.89
C GLU A 50 -3.04 9.97 -8.37
N GLU A 51 -2.02 9.24 -8.79
CA GLU A 51 -1.40 9.38 -10.12
C GLU A 51 -1.88 8.33 -11.13
N LYS A 52 -2.60 7.29 -10.68
CA LYS A 52 -2.80 6.05 -11.48
C LYS A 52 -4.22 5.47 -11.45
N MET A 53 -5.17 6.13 -10.78
CA MET A 53 -6.57 5.68 -10.67
C MET A 53 -7.48 6.19 -11.81
N GLU A 54 -7.13 5.93 -13.07
CA GLU A 54 -8.05 6.07 -14.20
C GLU A 54 -8.49 4.69 -14.73
N GLY A 55 -9.78 4.52 -15.01
CA GLY A 55 -10.35 3.27 -15.54
C GLY A 55 -10.62 2.19 -14.48
N ASN A 56 -10.20 0.94 -14.74
CA ASN A 56 -10.49 -0.18 -13.84
C ASN A 56 -9.51 -0.20 -12.65
N VAL A 57 -9.95 0.37 -11.53
CA VAL A 57 -9.18 0.51 -10.28
C VAL A 57 -8.55 -0.82 -9.84
N LYS A 58 -9.30 -1.93 -9.87
CA LYS A 58 -8.78 -3.25 -9.46
C LYS A 58 -7.63 -3.73 -10.35
N LYS A 59 -7.70 -3.50 -11.66
CA LYS A 59 -6.60 -3.85 -12.58
C LYS A 59 -5.35 -3.00 -12.33
N GLN A 60 -5.51 -1.71 -12.08
CA GLN A 60 -4.40 -0.81 -11.77
C GLN A 60 -3.72 -1.21 -10.46
N MET A 61 -4.52 -1.55 -9.45
CA MET A 61 -4.05 -2.07 -8.16
C MET A 61 -3.23 -3.35 -8.32
N ILE A 62 -3.75 -4.35 -9.04
CA ILE A 62 -3.04 -5.61 -9.33
C ILE A 62 -1.71 -5.31 -10.02
N HIS A 63 -1.73 -4.48 -11.06
CA HIS A 63 -0.54 -4.10 -11.81
C HIS A 63 0.51 -3.41 -10.92
N GLY A 64 0.09 -2.47 -10.07
CA GLY A 64 0.99 -1.78 -9.15
C GLY A 64 1.63 -2.74 -8.14
N ILE A 65 0.83 -3.61 -7.53
CA ILE A 65 1.33 -4.59 -6.56
C ILE A 65 2.29 -5.57 -7.23
N ASP A 66 1.96 -6.13 -8.39
CA ASP A 66 2.81 -7.10 -9.08
C ASP A 66 4.19 -6.52 -9.41
N ASN A 67 4.25 -5.27 -9.87
CA ASN A 67 5.48 -4.62 -10.32
C ASN A 67 6.25 -3.86 -9.23
N ALA A 68 5.70 -3.75 -8.01
CA ALA A 68 6.41 -3.15 -6.88
C ALA A 68 7.37 -4.14 -6.21
N ARG A 69 8.57 -3.67 -5.82
CA ARG A 69 9.56 -4.51 -5.11
C ARG A 69 9.15 -4.76 -3.65
N VAL A 70 8.58 -3.75 -3.00
CA VAL A 70 8.02 -3.82 -1.64
C VAL A 70 6.66 -3.14 -1.56
N ILE A 71 5.91 -3.45 -0.50
CA ILE A 71 4.64 -2.81 -0.18
C ILE A 71 4.86 -2.00 1.09
N VAL A 72 4.60 -0.71 1.05
CA VAL A 72 4.64 0.16 2.24
C VAL A 72 3.21 0.36 2.70
N VAL A 73 2.91 -0.13 3.90
CA VAL A 73 1.56 -0.15 4.47
C VAL A 73 1.46 0.97 5.50
N PHE A 74 0.70 2.02 5.20
CA PHE A 74 0.49 3.13 6.14
C PHE A 74 -0.65 2.82 7.09
N VAL A 75 -0.30 2.46 8.32
CA VAL A 75 -1.22 1.92 9.31
C VAL A 75 -1.90 3.05 10.09
N THR A 76 -3.23 2.99 10.11
CA THR A 76 -4.14 3.76 10.98
C THR A 76 -5.18 2.82 11.56
N GLN A 77 -5.88 3.22 12.62
CA GLN A 77 -7.01 2.44 13.16
C GLN A 77 -8.03 2.18 12.06
N ARG A 78 -8.39 3.21 11.29
CA ARG A 78 -9.33 3.10 10.17
C ARG A 78 -8.84 2.13 9.08
N TYR A 79 -7.54 2.08 8.81
CA TYR A 79 -6.99 1.12 7.86
C TYR A 79 -7.14 -0.31 8.37
N ILE A 80 -6.83 -0.56 9.65
CA ILE A 80 -7.04 -1.87 10.30
C ILE A 80 -8.52 -2.26 10.22
N ASP A 81 -9.43 -1.34 10.56
CA ASP A 81 -10.87 -1.59 10.56
C ASP A 81 -11.40 -1.89 9.15
N LYS A 82 -10.88 -1.23 8.12
CA LYS A 82 -11.26 -1.47 6.73
C LYS A 82 -10.76 -2.81 6.22
N VAL A 83 -9.49 -3.13 6.49
CA VAL A 83 -8.90 -4.40 6.08
C VAL A 83 -9.60 -5.57 6.77
N GLY A 84 -9.91 -5.45 8.06
CA GLY A 84 -10.65 -6.46 8.83
C GLY A 84 -12.17 -6.35 8.77
N GLY A 85 -12.70 -5.45 7.92
CA GLY A 85 -14.14 -5.20 7.81
C GLY A 85 -14.87 -6.30 7.03
N SER A 86 -16.20 -6.28 7.10
CA SER A 86 -17.06 -7.21 6.36
C SER A 86 -17.33 -6.79 4.91
N ASN A 87 -16.90 -5.59 4.51
CA ASN A 87 -17.06 -5.10 3.14
C ASN A 87 -15.98 -5.69 2.22
N ALA A 88 -16.24 -6.85 1.65
CA ALA A 88 -15.32 -7.56 0.74
C ALA A 88 -14.91 -6.76 -0.50
N GLU A 89 -15.62 -5.67 -0.82
CA GLU A 89 -15.33 -4.78 -1.94
C GLU A 89 -14.52 -3.53 -1.53
N ASP A 90 -14.12 -3.41 -0.25
CA ASP A 90 -13.25 -2.31 0.19
C ASP A 90 -11.85 -2.45 -0.45
N ASN A 91 -11.40 -1.38 -1.10
CA ASN A 91 -10.12 -1.38 -1.79
C ASN A 91 -8.95 -1.65 -0.84
N CYS A 92 -8.96 -1.15 0.39
CA CYS A 92 -7.89 -1.42 1.36
C CYS A 92 -7.82 -2.91 1.69
N GLN A 93 -8.97 -3.56 1.89
CA GLN A 93 -9.04 -5.00 2.14
C GLN A 93 -8.53 -5.82 0.95
N LEU A 94 -8.99 -5.48 -0.26
CA LEU A 94 -8.56 -6.16 -1.49
C LEU A 94 -7.05 -5.96 -1.74
N GLU A 95 -6.55 -4.74 -1.62
CA GLU A 95 -5.13 -4.38 -1.76
C GLU A 95 -4.26 -5.17 -0.80
N PHE A 96 -4.57 -5.07 0.49
CA PHE A 96 -3.78 -5.67 1.55
C PHE A 96 -3.71 -7.18 1.39
N ASN A 97 -4.85 -7.84 1.17
CA ASN A 97 -4.91 -9.29 1.04
C ASN A 97 -4.25 -9.79 -0.25
N TYR A 98 -4.32 -9.03 -1.34
CA TYR A 98 -3.59 -9.36 -2.56
C TYR A 98 -2.08 -9.19 -2.38
N ALA A 99 -1.64 -8.07 -1.79
CA ALA A 99 -0.24 -7.79 -1.45
C ALA A 99 0.35 -8.87 -0.54
N ALA A 100 -0.36 -9.25 0.53
CA ALA A 100 0.06 -10.30 1.47
C ALA A 100 0.28 -11.63 0.77
N ARG A 101 -0.64 -12.05 -0.12
CA ARG A 101 -0.50 -13.27 -0.91
C ARG A 101 0.64 -13.21 -1.91
N ARG A 102 0.85 -12.05 -2.55
CA ARG A 102 1.78 -11.91 -3.67
C ARG A 102 3.22 -11.64 -3.25
N LYS A 103 3.40 -10.90 -2.15
CA LYS A 103 4.69 -10.39 -1.68
C LYS A 103 5.11 -10.97 -0.34
N THR A 104 4.19 -11.55 0.43
CA THR A 104 4.39 -12.05 1.80
C THR A 104 4.73 -10.94 2.80
N ALA A 105 4.59 -11.24 4.09
CA ALA A 105 4.96 -10.31 5.17
C ALA A 105 6.40 -9.77 5.04
N SER A 106 7.34 -10.59 4.54
CA SER A 106 8.76 -10.22 4.39
C SER A 106 9.03 -9.04 3.44
N LYS A 107 8.06 -8.66 2.61
CA LYS A 107 8.13 -7.53 1.67
C LYS A 107 7.09 -6.47 1.95
N MET A 108 6.38 -6.56 3.08
CA MET A 108 5.42 -5.57 3.53
C MET A 108 5.99 -4.80 4.72
N ILE A 109 6.16 -3.49 4.56
CA ILE A 109 6.78 -2.61 5.53
C ILE A 109 5.68 -1.79 6.20
N PRO A 110 5.31 -2.08 7.46
CA PRO A 110 4.36 -1.25 8.20
C PRO A 110 4.98 0.11 8.54
N VAL A 111 4.22 1.17 8.31
CA VAL A 111 4.52 2.54 8.73
C VAL A 111 3.34 3.07 9.52
N LEU A 112 3.47 3.11 10.85
CA LEU A 112 2.44 3.66 11.71
C LEU A 112 2.38 5.18 11.57
N ILE A 113 1.24 5.70 11.11
CA ILE A 113 0.97 7.15 10.99
C ILE A 113 -0.26 7.60 11.80
N ASP A 114 -0.88 6.66 12.51
CA ASP A 114 -1.94 6.96 13.46
C ASP A 114 -1.41 7.76 14.66
N PRO A 115 -2.10 8.82 15.09
CA PRO A 115 -1.71 9.53 16.31
C PRO A 115 -2.02 8.76 17.60
N SER A 116 -2.87 7.73 17.56
CA SER A 116 -3.32 7.01 18.75
C SER A 116 -2.17 6.29 19.45
N PRO A 117 -1.95 6.52 20.76
CA PRO A 117 -0.95 5.79 21.54
C PRO A 117 -1.19 4.27 21.56
N SER A 118 -2.44 3.82 21.44
CA SER A 118 -2.80 2.39 21.52
C SER A 118 -2.20 1.55 20.38
N LEU A 119 -1.95 2.17 19.22
CA LEU A 119 -1.42 1.49 18.04
C LEU A 119 0.11 1.47 17.99
N LYS A 120 0.80 2.13 18.93
CA LYS A 120 2.27 2.11 19.01
C LYS A 120 2.84 0.73 19.32
N ASN A 121 2.05 -0.14 19.95
CA ASN A 121 2.41 -1.52 20.18
C ASN A 121 1.77 -2.39 19.08
N PRO A 122 2.54 -2.92 18.11
CA PRO A 122 1.98 -3.74 17.04
C PRO A 122 1.22 -4.97 17.54
N ALA A 123 1.54 -5.50 18.73
CA ALA A 123 0.79 -6.63 19.31
C ALA A 123 -0.68 -6.32 19.62
N THR A 124 -1.12 -5.05 19.58
CA THR A 124 -2.53 -4.67 19.71
C THR A 124 -3.27 -4.64 18.37
N TRP A 125 -2.56 -4.81 17.25
CA TRP A 125 -3.19 -4.80 15.94
C TRP A 125 -3.97 -6.09 15.73
N THR A 126 -5.19 -5.96 15.21
CA THR A 126 -6.13 -7.07 15.04
C THR A 126 -6.39 -7.36 13.57
N GLY A 127 -7.14 -8.44 13.31
CA GLY A 127 -7.53 -8.83 11.96
C GLY A 127 -6.32 -9.21 11.09
N GLU A 128 -6.49 -9.11 9.78
CA GLU A 128 -5.47 -9.48 8.80
C GLU A 128 -4.23 -8.61 8.90
N VAL A 129 -4.36 -7.34 9.30
CA VAL A 129 -3.20 -6.45 9.52
C VAL A 129 -2.31 -6.99 10.64
N GLY A 130 -2.89 -7.33 11.79
CA GLY A 130 -2.16 -7.98 12.88
C GLY A 130 -1.59 -9.34 12.43
N PHE A 131 -2.44 -10.19 11.83
CA PHE A 131 -2.04 -11.53 11.41
C PHE A 131 -0.84 -11.54 10.43
N VAL A 132 -0.77 -10.59 9.50
CA VAL A 132 0.30 -10.56 8.47
C VAL A 132 1.51 -9.75 8.91
N LEU A 133 1.33 -8.61 9.59
CA LEU A 133 2.44 -7.66 9.85
C LEU A 133 3.07 -7.79 11.24
N THR A 134 2.49 -8.61 12.12
CA THR A 134 2.98 -8.77 13.50
C THR A 134 3.24 -10.23 13.87
N ALA A 135 3.13 -11.15 12.91
CA ALA A 135 3.48 -12.56 13.06
C ALA A 135 4.98 -12.82 12.92
#